data_AF-A0AAD9PIH5-F1
#
_entry.id   AF-A0AAD9PIH5-F1
#
_cell.length_a   1.000
_cell.length_b   1.000
_cell.length_c   1.000
_cell.angle_alpha   90.00
_cell.angle_beta   90.00
_cell.angle_gamma   90.00
#
_symmetry.space_group_name_H-M   'P 1'
#
loop_
_entity.id
_entity.type
_entity.pdbx_description
1 polymer ?
#
loop_
_entity_poly.entity_id
_entity_poly.type
_entity_poly.pdbx_seq_one_letter_code
_entity_poly.pdbx_strand_id
1 'polypeptide(L)' 'MKCRLHQLGINIGYRILELLTVRDKITKRHCNILSILYFISNNVWKYLFNHTATLLRGNSEQPQCGELFA' A
#
# COMPACT_ATOMS: atom_id res chain seq x y z
N MET A 1 7.94 19.86 -8.29
CA MET A 1 7.40 18.72 -9.07
C MET A 1 6.80 17.60 -8.19
N LYS A 2 7.40 17.26 -7.03
CA LYS A 2 6.92 16.19 -6.13
C LYS A 2 5.48 16.35 -5.62
N CYS A 3 5.02 17.58 -5.35
CA CYS A 3 3.68 17.81 -4.78
C CYS A 3 2.53 17.44 -5.74
N ARG A 4 2.70 17.62 -7.05
CA ARG A 4 1.65 17.29 -8.03
C ARG A 4 1.44 15.77 -8.12
N LEU A 5 2.54 15.01 -8.11
CA LEU A 5 2.48 13.55 -8.10
C LEU A 5 1.87 13.03 -6.80
N HIS A 6 2.21 13.66 -5.67
CA HIS A 6 1.61 13.33 -4.37
C HIS A 6 0.08 13.56 -4.35
N GLN A 7 -0.38 14.72 -4.82
CA GLN A 7 -1.82 15.02 -4.90
C GLN A 7 -2.57 14.05 -5.81
N LEU A 8 -1.99 13.70 -6.96
CA LEU A 8 -2.56 12.69 -7.85
C LEU A 8 -2.58 11.31 -7.18
N GLY A 9 -1.49 10.94 -6.50
CA GLY A 9 -1.38 9.68 -5.77
C GLY A 9 -2.41 9.54 -4.65
N ILE A 10 -2.75 10.63 -3.95
CA ILE A 10 -3.83 10.64 -2.94
C ILE A 10 -5.18 10.32 -3.60
N ASN A 11 -5.55 11.03 -4.67
CA ASN A 11 -6.84 10.84 -5.32
C ASN A 11 -6.98 9.42 -5.92
N ILE A 12 -5.91 8.93 -6.55
CA ILE A 12 -5.88 7.58 -7.11
C ILE A 12 -5.93 6.53 -5.99
N GLY A 13 -5.21 6.76 -4.89
CA GLY A 13 -5.16 5.87 -3.73
C GLY A 13 -6.53 5.63 -3.11
N TYR A 14 -7.35 6.67 -2.93
CA TYR A 14 -8.72 6.52 -2.43
C TYR A 14 -9.58 5.64 -3.34
N ARG A 15 -9.50 5.86 -4.65
CA ARG A 15 -10.29 5.10 -5.62
C ARG A 15 -9.89 3.63 -5.69
N ILE A 16 -8.58 3.35 -5.59
CA ILE A 16 -8.07 1.98 -5.50
C ILE A 16 -8.53 1.31 -4.21
N LEU A 17 -8.49 2.01 -3.08
CA LEU A 17 -8.97 1.49 -1.80
C LEU A 17 -10.43 1.07 -1.89
N GLU A 18 -11.31 1.90 -2.44
CA GLU A 18 -12.72 1.54 -2.64
C GLU A 18 -12.89 0.33 -3.56
N LEU A 19 -12.23 0.33 -4.72
CA LEU A 19 -12.30 -0.77 -5.68
C LEU A 19 -11.86 -2.10 -5.07
N LEU A 20 -10.73 -2.12 -4.35
CA LEU A 20 -10.21 -3.33 -3.71
C LEU A 20 -11.09 -3.79 -2.54
N THR A 21 -11.65 -2.86 -1.77
CA THR A 21 -12.57 -3.18 -0.67
C THR A 21 -13.82 -3.89 -1.18
N VAL A 22 -14.40 -3.41 -2.29
CA VAL A 22 -15.56 -4.04 -2.94
C VAL A 22 -15.19 -5.39 -3.55
N ARG A 23 -14.07 -5.46 -4.29
CA ARG A 23 -13.62 -6.68 -4.96
C ARG A 23 -13.33 -7.81 -3.97
N ASP A 24 -12.64 -7.51 -2.88
CA ASP A 24 -12.24 -8.48 -1.87
C ASP A 24 -13.34 -8.72 -0.82
N LYS A 25 -14.56 -8.15 -1.04
CA LYS A 25 -15.73 -8.25 -0.16
C LYS A 25 -15.40 -7.90 1.30
N ILE A 26 -14.53 -6.91 1.50
CA ILE A 26 -14.10 -6.47 2.81
C ILE A 26 -15.25 -5.68 3.45
N THR A 27 -15.97 -6.31 4.37
CA THR A 27 -17.13 -5.72 5.06
C THR A 27 -16.74 -4.84 6.25
N LYS A 28 -15.52 -5.01 6.78
CA LYS A 28 -14.96 -4.23 7.89
C LYS A 28 -13.57 -3.73 7.51
N ARG A 29 -13.34 -2.42 7.64
CA ARG A 29 -12.01 -1.83 7.41
C ARG A 29 -10.99 -2.47 8.35
N HIS A 30 -9.79 -2.72 7.83
CA HIS A 30 -8.67 -3.18 8.64
C HIS A 30 -8.29 -2.09 9.66
N CYS A 31 -8.42 -2.39 10.95
CA CYS A 31 -8.00 -1.49 12.04
C CYS A 31 -6.66 -1.88 12.67
N ASN A 32 -6.09 -3.03 12.26
CA ASN A 32 -4.78 -3.50 12.73
C ASN A 32 -3.70 -3.10 11.71
N ILE A 33 -2.62 -2.49 12.20
CA ILE A 33 -1.47 -2.05 11.41
C ILE A 33 -0.93 -3.19 10.54
N LEU A 34 -0.81 -4.40 11.10
CA LEU A 34 -0.28 -5.55 10.37
C LEU A 34 -1.19 -5.92 9.19
N SER A 35 -2.51 -5.87 9.41
CA SER A 35 -3.50 -6.15 8.37
C SER A 35 -3.49 -5.10 7.27
N ILE A 36 -3.27 -3.83 7.62
CA ILE A 36 -3.14 -2.73 6.64
C ILE A 36 -1.86 -2.91 5.81
N LEU A 37 -0.73 -3.20 6.45
CA LEU A 37 0.54 -3.45 5.76
C LEU A 37 0.44 -4.64 4.80
N TYR A 38 -0.19 -5.74 5.25
CA TYR A 38 -0.46 -6.90 4.42
C TYR A 38 -1.38 -6.58 3.24
N PHE A 39 -2.42 -5.77 3.46
CA PHE A 39 -3.32 -5.33 2.41
C PHE A 39 -2.59 -4.49 1.35
N ILE A 40 -1.71 -3.58 1.78
CA ILE A 40 -0.92 -2.75 0.86
C ILE A 40 0.03 -3.63 0.04
N SER A 41 0.79 -4.53 0.68
CA SER A 41 1.78 -5.34 -0.03
C SER A 41 1.16 -6.36 -0.97
N ASN A 42 0.08 -7.03 -0.58
CA ASN A 42 -0.47 -8.14 -1.37
C ASN A 42 -1.58 -7.73 -2.34
N ASN A 43 -2.39 -6.74 -1.99
CA ASN A 43 -3.52 -6.34 -2.83
C ASN A 43 -3.21 -5.07 -3.62
N VAL A 44 -2.76 -4.00 -2.95
CA VAL A 44 -2.51 -2.71 -3.61
C VAL A 44 -1.32 -2.78 -4.55
N TRP A 45 -0.18 -3.31 -4.09
CA TRP A 45 1.04 -3.38 -4.91
C TRP A 45 0.87 -4.27 -6.13
N LYS A 46 0.29 -5.46 -5.94
CA LYS A 46 -0.05 -6.38 -7.03
C LYS A 46 -1.03 -5.77 -8.02
N TYR A 47 -2.00 -4.97 -7.56
CA TYR A 47 -2.95 -4.33 -8.47
C TYR A 47 -2.33 -3.19 -9.28
N LEU A 48 -1.44 -2.40 -8.67
CA LEU A 48 -0.81 -1.24 -9.32
C LEU A 48 0.32 -1.62 -10.27
N PHE A 49 1.17 -2.56 -9.86
CA PHE A 49 2.41 -2.87 -10.56
C PHE A 49 2.45 -4.29 -11.12
N ASN A 50 1.47 -5.13 -10.77
CA ASN A 50 1.46 -6.54 -11.12
C ASN A 50 2.74 -7.29 -10.66
N HIS A 51 3.36 -6.79 -9.59
CA HIS A 51 4.54 -7.36 -8.94
C HIS A 51 4.23 -7.75 -7.49
N THR A 52 5.01 -8.68 -6.93
CA THR A 52 4.93 -9.04 -5.51
C THR A 52 5.75 -8.05 -4.70
N ALA A 53 5.15 -7.41 -3.70
CA ALA A 53 5.89 -6.59 -2.76
C ALA A 53 6.67 -7.48 -1.79
N THR A 54 7.98 -7.25 -1.69
CA THR A 54 8.78 -7.82 -0.60
C THR A 54 8.73 -6.88 0.59
N LEU A 55 7.99 -7.24 1.63
CA LEU A 55 8.03 -6.50 2.90
C LEU A 55 9.41 -6.70 3.55
N LEU A 56 10.28 -5.71 3.42
CA LEU A 56 11.55 -5.66 4.15
C LEU A 56 11.24 -5.58 5.66
N ARG A 57 11.56 -6.64 6.41
CA ARG A 57 11.54 -6.59 7.87
C ARG A 57 12.63 -5.63 8.31
N GLY A 58 12.24 -4.60 9.07
CA GLY A 58 13.19 -3.63 9.61
C GLY A 58 14.18 -4.34 10.53
N ASN A 59 15.39 -4.56 10.05
CA ASN A 59 16.52 -4.78 10.93
C ASN A 59 16.80 -3.43 11.58
N SER A 60 16.70 -3.40 12.90
CA SER A 60 17.09 -2.30 13.76
C SER A 60 18.50 -1.83 13.36
N GLU A 61 18.58 -0.64 12.74
CA GLU A 61 19.76 0.23 12.54
C GLU A 61 19.73 0.92 11.16
N GLN A 62 18.68 1.71 10.86
CA GLN A 62 18.75 2.99 10.12
C GLN A 62 17.37 3.50 9.69
N PRO A 63 17.10 4.82 9.71
CA PRO A 63 15.89 5.40 9.15
C PRO A 63 16.03 5.53 7.62
N GLN A 64 15.92 4.41 6.90
CA GLN A 64 15.85 4.45 5.43
C GLN A 64 14.39 4.48 4.98
N CYS A 65 13.84 5.68 4.85
CA CYS A 65 12.57 5.92 4.15
C CYS A 65 12.86 5.88 2.64
N GLY A 66 12.98 4.67 2.07
CA GLY A 66 13.35 4.52 0.65
C GLY A 66 12.88 3.24 -0.02
N GLU A 67 12.90 2.10 0.67
CA GLU A 67 12.70 0.82 0.00
C GLU A 67 11.81 -0.09 0.84
N LEU A 68 10.49 0.08 0.70
CA LEU A 68 9.50 -0.84 1.31
C LEU A 68 8.90 -1.80 0.28
N PHE A 69 9.21 -1.63 -1.00
CA PHE A 69 8.54 -2.30 -2.10
C PHE A 69 9.44 -2.52 -3.33
N ALA A 70 10.70 -2.87 -3.10
CA ALA A 70 11.56 -3.41 -4.16
C ALA A 70 11.14 -4.84 -4.52
#